data_AF-A0A2D9XEW9-F1
#
_entry.id   AF-A0A2D9XEW9-F1
#
_cell.length_a   1.000
_cell.length_b   1.000
_cell.length_c   1.000
_cell.angle_alpha   90.00
_cell.angle_beta   90.00
_cell.angle_gamma   90.00
#
_symmetry.space_group_name_H-M   'P 1'
#
loop_
_entity.id
_entity.type
_entity.pdbx_description
1 polymer ?
#
loop_
_entity_poly.entity_id
_entity_poly.type
_entity_poly.pdbx_seq_one_letter_code
_entity_poly.pdbx_strand_id
1 'polypeptide(L)'
;MKNKLKFATLTLVLFHLTSGLAQTEISDAEQTFVYISSTLNIFKTTGRLVNNPGIDGSDLESFIELLEYYSEEFSKEFNADSAMCGYYLNPENSRMTIEEKAQISFSFLTSLETRVKQYLTVNEDFQEELAEEFGTFLLDNINELKLQSVSHLRLPSSELDEAAVISFLDSTCQ
;
A
#
# COMPACT_ATOMS: atom_id res chain seq x y z
N MET A 1 0.19 -28.33 56.50
CA MET A 1 -0.01 -28.76 55.08
C MET A 1 -1.26 -28.05 54.57
N LYS A 2 -1.30 -27.18 53.56
CA LYS A 2 -0.42 -26.90 52.41
C LYS A 2 -0.58 -25.41 52.04
N ASN A 3 0.54 -24.72 51.83
CA ASN A 3 0.60 -23.44 51.12
C ASN A 3 0.22 -23.69 49.65
N LYS A 4 -0.71 -22.89 49.09
CA LYS A 4 -0.89 -22.81 47.64
C LYS A 4 -0.28 -21.52 47.12
N LEU A 5 0.85 -21.74 46.46
CA LEU A 5 1.60 -20.85 45.60
C LEU A 5 0.67 -20.09 44.64
N LYS A 6 0.67 -18.75 44.71
CA LYS A 6 0.17 -17.88 43.64
C LYS A 6 1.38 -17.52 42.77
N PHE A 7 1.48 -18.12 41.60
CA PHE A 7 2.36 -17.67 40.52
C PHE A 7 1.68 -17.92 39.18
N ALA A 8 2.03 -17.06 38.22
CA ALA A 8 1.64 -17.07 36.81
C ALA A 8 0.36 -16.30 36.44
N THR A 9 0.50 -14.98 36.34
CA THR A 9 -0.08 -14.22 35.22
C THR A 9 0.85 -13.03 34.93
N LEU A 10 1.91 -13.29 34.15
CA LEU A 10 2.71 -12.25 33.52
C LEU A 10 3.21 -12.77 32.17
N THR A 11 2.28 -12.95 31.24
CA THR A 11 2.60 -13.33 29.85
C THR A 11 1.44 -12.96 28.91
N LEU A 12 0.99 -11.71 28.95
CA LEU A 12 0.01 -11.19 27.98
C LEU A 12 0.36 -9.80 27.41
N VAL A 13 1.48 -9.20 27.83
CA VAL A 13 1.83 -7.83 27.43
C VAL A 13 2.72 -7.79 26.18
N LEU A 14 3.48 -8.86 25.88
CA LEU A 14 4.39 -8.87 24.72
C LEU A 14 3.67 -9.04 23.37
N PHE A 15 2.58 -9.82 23.31
CA PHE A 15 1.86 -10.10 22.04
C PHE A 15 1.09 -8.89 21.48
N HIS A 16 0.66 -7.97 22.35
CA HIS A 16 -0.09 -6.78 21.91
C HIS A 16 0.84 -5.70 21.35
N LEU A 17 2.08 -5.63 21.84
CA LEU A 17 3.07 -4.65 21.38
C LEU A 17 3.56 -4.96 19.95
N THR A 18 3.82 -6.23 19.64
CA THR A 18 4.27 -6.64 18.29
C THR A 18 3.17 -6.47 17.25
N SER A 19 1.92 -6.72 17.62
CA SER A 19 0.76 -6.55 16.74
C SER A 19 0.51 -5.06 16.43
N GLY A 20 0.68 -4.17 17.42
CA GLY A 20 0.51 -2.73 17.25
C GLY A 20 1.60 -2.08 16.39
N LEU A 21 2.85 -2.52 16.51
CA LEU A 21 3.95 -2.03 15.66
C LEU A 21 3.74 -2.42 14.19
N ALA A 22 3.49 -3.70 13.91
CA ALA A 22 3.23 -4.17 12.55
C ALA A 22 2.02 -3.47 11.91
N GLN A 23 0.95 -3.22 12.68
CA GLN A 23 -0.22 -2.50 12.18
C GLN A 23 0.09 -1.02 11.86
N THR A 24 0.99 -0.40 12.63
CA THR A 24 1.43 0.99 12.38
C THR A 24 2.26 1.06 11.11
N GLU A 25 3.21 0.14 10.94
CA GLU A 25 4.07 0.06 9.75
C GLU A 25 3.25 -0.22 8.47
N ILE A 26 2.27 -1.13 8.53
CA ILE A 26 1.36 -1.38 7.40
C ILE A 26 0.52 -0.15 7.08
N SER A 27 0.00 0.54 8.10
CA SER A 27 -0.75 1.78 7.89
C SER A 27 0.13 2.87 7.27
N ASP A 28 1.41 2.92 7.62
CA ASP A 28 2.35 3.88 7.06
C ASP A 28 2.59 3.59 5.57
N ALA A 29 2.86 2.33 5.22
CA ALA A 29 3.01 1.89 3.83
C ALA A 29 1.75 2.16 2.99
N GLU A 30 0.56 1.89 3.54
CA GLU A 30 -0.71 2.20 2.88
C GLU A 30 -0.84 3.71 2.59
N GLN A 31 -0.53 4.55 3.57
CA GLN A 31 -0.61 6.01 3.41
C GLN A 31 0.40 6.51 2.38
N THR A 32 1.62 5.98 2.37
CA THR A 32 2.63 6.27 1.35
C THR A 32 2.12 5.90 -0.04
N PHE A 33 1.59 4.69 -0.22
CA PHE A 33 1.03 4.26 -1.51
C PHE A 33 -0.13 5.15 -1.97
N VAL A 34 -1.04 5.51 -1.05
CA VAL A 34 -2.16 6.43 -1.33
C VAL A 34 -1.66 7.81 -1.72
N TYR A 35 -0.64 8.35 -1.04
CA TYR A 35 -0.01 9.62 -1.37
C TYR A 35 0.60 9.61 -2.77
N ILE A 36 1.41 8.59 -3.08
CA ILE A 36 2.05 8.42 -4.39
C ILE A 36 0.98 8.36 -5.48
N SER A 37 0.00 7.46 -5.32
CA SER A 37 -1.10 7.25 -6.29
C SER A 37 -1.90 8.53 -6.52
N SER A 38 -2.28 9.23 -5.45
CA SER A 38 -3.03 10.48 -5.53
C SER A 38 -2.22 11.57 -6.22
N THR A 39 -0.95 11.72 -5.86
CA THR A 39 -0.06 12.76 -6.40
C THR A 39 0.18 12.55 -7.89
N LEU A 40 0.50 11.32 -8.30
CA LEU A 40 0.68 10.97 -9.71
C LEU A 40 -0.60 11.16 -10.52
N ASN A 41 -1.76 10.73 -10.00
CA ASN A 41 -3.04 10.93 -10.69
C ASN A 41 -3.37 12.42 -10.91
N ILE A 42 -3.19 13.25 -9.87
CA ILE A 42 -3.39 14.69 -9.96
C ILE A 42 -2.40 15.31 -10.96
N PHE A 43 -1.12 14.91 -10.90
CA PHE A 43 -0.10 15.41 -11.80
C PHE A 43 -0.40 15.05 -13.26
N LYS A 44 -0.73 13.78 -13.55
CA LYS A 44 -1.11 13.30 -14.89
C LYS A 44 -2.35 14.03 -15.43
N THR A 45 -3.31 14.35 -14.57
CA THR A 45 -4.56 15.01 -14.96
C THR A 45 -4.40 16.53 -15.15
N THR A 46 -3.56 17.19 -14.34
CA THR A 46 -3.51 18.66 -14.26
C THR A 46 -2.19 19.29 -14.69
N GLY A 47 -1.12 18.49 -14.79
CA GLY A 47 0.25 18.94 -14.99
C GLY A 47 0.84 19.69 -13.78
N ARG A 48 0.25 19.57 -12.58
CA ARG A 48 0.66 20.33 -11.39
C ARG A 48 0.73 19.45 -10.15
N LEU A 49 1.72 19.74 -9.31
CA LEU A 49 1.75 19.28 -7.91
C LEU A 49 0.84 20.20 -7.06
N VAL A 50 -0.39 19.77 -6.80
CA VAL A 50 -1.37 20.57 -6.02
C VAL A 50 -1.00 20.65 -4.55
N ASN A 51 -0.51 19.55 -3.98
CA ASN A 51 -0.01 19.47 -2.60
C ASN A 51 1.51 19.34 -2.64
N ASN A 52 2.18 20.38 -3.14
CA ASN A 52 3.63 20.36 -3.31
C ASN A 52 4.32 20.26 -1.92
N PRO A 53 5.11 19.21 -1.64
CA PRO A 53 5.82 19.04 -0.38
C PRO A 53 7.01 20.00 -0.19
N GLY A 54 7.24 20.93 -1.11
CA GLY A 54 8.40 21.82 -1.10
C GLY A 54 9.41 21.53 -2.21
N ILE A 55 9.02 20.70 -3.19
CA ILE A 55 9.76 20.48 -4.44
C ILE A 55 9.82 21.78 -5.23
N ASP A 56 11.03 22.15 -5.65
CA ASP A 56 11.22 23.25 -6.57
C ASP A 56 11.08 22.81 -8.04
N GLY A 57 11.15 23.76 -8.97
CA GLY A 57 10.97 23.45 -10.39
C GLY A 57 12.10 22.65 -11.02
N SER A 58 13.31 22.67 -10.44
CA SER A 58 14.47 21.91 -10.93
C SER A 58 14.38 20.43 -10.57
N ASP A 59 13.85 20.14 -9.38
CA ASP A 59 13.79 18.79 -8.82
C ASP A 59 12.48 18.07 -9.17
N LEU A 60 11.54 18.75 -9.86
CA LEU A 60 10.22 18.24 -10.18
C LEU A 60 10.25 16.94 -11.00
N GLU A 61 11.11 16.88 -12.03
CA GLU A 61 11.18 15.70 -12.91
C GLU A 61 11.67 14.47 -12.14
N SER A 62 12.81 14.58 -11.45
CA SER A 62 13.34 13.53 -10.59
C SER A 62 12.37 13.09 -9.49
N PHE A 63 11.65 14.04 -8.88
CA PHE A 63 10.65 13.70 -7.88
C PHE A 63 9.49 12.89 -8.48
N ILE A 64 8.97 13.27 -9.65
CA ILE A 64 7.92 12.50 -10.31
C ILE A 64 8.43 11.11 -10.70
N GLU A 65 9.65 11.00 -11.23
CA GLU A 65 10.28 9.70 -11.55
C GLU A 65 10.37 8.80 -10.32
N LEU A 66 10.80 9.32 -9.16
CA LEU A 66 10.82 8.59 -7.89
C LEU A 66 9.42 8.09 -7.52
N LEU A 67 8.40 8.95 -7.60
CA LEU A 67 7.02 8.55 -7.30
C LEU A 67 6.52 7.46 -8.25
N GLU A 68 6.82 7.57 -9.55
CA GLU A 68 6.42 6.56 -10.55
C GLU A 68 7.10 5.21 -10.28
N TYR A 69 8.40 5.21 -10.00
CA TYR A 69 9.15 4.00 -9.65
C TYR A 69 8.54 3.30 -8.42
N TYR A 70 8.33 4.03 -7.32
CA TYR A 70 7.77 3.42 -6.11
C TYR A 70 6.30 3.03 -6.27
N SER A 71 5.53 3.74 -7.11
CA SER A 71 4.19 3.29 -7.48
C SER A 71 4.21 1.91 -8.14
N GLU A 72 5.17 1.66 -9.04
CA GLU A 72 5.36 0.37 -9.70
C GLU A 72 5.81 -0.71 -8.71
N GLU A 73 6.78 -0.41 -7.83
CA GLU A 73 7.27 -1.37 -6.84
C GLU A 73 6.20 -1.76 -5.80
N PHE A 74 5.35 -0.82 -5.36
CA PHE A 74 4.19 -1.14 -4.53
C PHE A 74 3.18 -2.03 -5.27
N SER A 75 2.90 -1.72 -6.54
CA SER A 75 1.81 -2.35 -7.31
C SER A 75 2.26 -3.50 -8.22
N LYS A 76 3.49 -3.95 -8.12
CA LYS A 76 4.14 -4.94 -8.99
C LYS A 76 3.31 -6.20 -9.25
N GLU A 77 2.59 -6.68 -8.24
CA GLU A 77 1.78 -7.91 -8.35
C GLU A 77 0.34 -7.66 -8.81
N PHE A 78 -0.14 -6.41 -8.74
CA PHE A 78 -1.55 -6.09 -8.88
C PHE A 78 -1.86 -4.94 -9.84
N ASN A 79 -0.93 -4.50 -10.69
CA ASN A 79 -1.20 -3.46 -11.69
C ASN A 79 -2.04 -3.96 -12.90
N ALA A 80 -2.35 -3.05 -13.84
CA ALA A 80 -3.15 -3.33 -15.03
C ALA A 80 -2.61 -4.46 -15.91
N ASP A 81 -1.28 -4.66 -15.93
CA ASP A 81 -0.60 -5.71 -16.71
C ASP A 81 -0.47 -7.04 -15.95
N SER A 82 -0.91 -7.09 -14.69
CA SER A 82 -0.82 -8.29 -13.86
C SER A 82 -1.72 -9.44 -14.35
N ALA A 83 -1.33 -10.67 -14.01
CA ALA A 83 -2.17 -11.85 -14.27
C ALA A 83 -3.54 -11.75 -13.56
N MET A 84 -3.57 -11.08 -12.40
CA MET A 84 -4.80 -10.78 -11.68
C MET A 84 -5.76 -9.95 -12.55
N CYS A 85 -5.30 -8.80 -13.07
CA CYS A 85 -6.14 -7.94 -13.91
C CYS A 85 -6.44 -8.56 -15.28
N GLY A 86 -5.47 -9.27 -15.87
CA GLY A 86 -5.69 -10.03 -17.10
C GLY A 86 -6.82 -11.05 -16.96
N TYR A 87 -6.89 -11.79 -15.84
CA TYR A 87 -7.99 -12.71 -15.59
C TYR A 87 -9.31 -11.99 -15.29
N TYR A 88 -9.25 -10.92 -14.49
CA TYR A 88 -10.42 -10.13 -14.09
C TYR A 88 -11.07 -9.36 -15.23
N LEU A 89 -10.33 -9.00 -16.28
CA LEU A 89 -10.88 -8.29 -17.44
C LEU A 89 -11.16 -9.20 -18.63
N ASN A 90 -10.71 -10.47 -18.61
CA ASN A 90 -10.89 -11.37 -19.75
C ASN A 90 -12.38 -11.61 -20.06
N PRO A 91 -12.85 -11.26 -21.29
CA PRO A 91 -14.25 -11.46 -21.69
C PRO A 91 -14.65 -12.93 -21.82
N GLU A 92 -13.70 -13.84 -22.01
CA GLU A 92 -13.96 -15.29 -22.04
C GLU A 92 -14.45 -15.82 -20.68
N ASN A 93 -14.13 -15.12 -19.59
CA ASN A 93 -14.59 -15.44 -18.24
C ASN A 93 -15.99 -14.89 -17.93
N SER A 94 -16.69 -14.30 -18.91
CA SER A 94 -18.03 -13.66 -18.73
C SER A 94 -19.15 -14.59 -18.29
N ARG A 95 -18.94 -15.92 -18.33
CA ARG A 95 -19.91 -16.91 -17.84
C ARG A 95 -19.85 -17.16 -16.33
N MET A 96 -18.77 -16.72 -15.66
CA MET A 96 -18.62 -16.81 -14.21
C MET A 96 -19.41 -15.70 -13.53
N THR A 97 -19.80 -15.90 -12.27
CA THR A 97 -20.29 -14.76 -11.47
C THR A 97 -19.14 -13.80 -11.15
N ILE A 98 -19.48 -12.56 -10.76
CA ILE A 98 -18.46 -11.57 -10.43
C ILE A 98 -17.63 -12.01 -9.21
N GLU A 99 -18.27 -12.66 -8.25
CA GLU A 99 -17.67 -13.21 -7.04
C GLU A 99 -16.66 -14.32 -7.35
N GLU A 100 -17.06 -15.31 -8.17
CA GLU A 100 -16.17 -16.40 -8.60
C GLU A 100 -14.96 -15.84 -9.35
N LYS A 101 -15.21 -14.90 -10.26
CA LYS A 101 -14.17 -14.25 -11.06
C LYS A 101 -13.21 -13.45 -10.19
N ALA A 102 -13.73 -12.71 -9.22
CA ALA A 102 -12.94 -11.92 -8.29
C ALA A 102 -12.07 -12.81 -7.39
N GLN A 103 -12.63 -13.88 -6.84
CA GLN A 103 -11.90 -14.83 -6.00
C GLN A 103 -10.73 -15.48 -6.77
N ILE A 104 -10.95 -15.92 -8.02
CA ILE A 104 -9.89 -16.50 -8.84
C ILE A 104 -8.85 -15.43 -9.21
N SER A 105 -9.27 -14.23 -9.59
CA SER A 105 -8.36 -13.13 -9.92
C SER A 105 -7.45 -12.79 -8.73
N PHE A 106 -8.02 -12.62 -7.54
CA PHE A 106 -7.26 -12.28 -6.35
C PHE A 106 -6.30 -13.40 -5.92
N SER A 107 -6.60 -14.65 -6.27
CA SER A 107 -5.72 -15.80 -5.99
C SER A 107 -4.39 -15.80 -6.75
N PHE A 108 -4.24 -14.95 -7.78
CA PHE A 108 -2.97 -14.75 -8.47
C PHE A 108 -1.95 -13.95 -7.65
N LEU A 109 -2.41 -13.20 -6.65
CA LEU A 109 -1.52 -12.46 -5.76
C LEU A 109 -0.78 -13.42 -4.82
N THR A 110 0.42 -13.02 -4.38
CA THR A 110 1.14 -13.82 -3.38
C THR A 110 0.43 -13.80 -2.02
N SER A 111 0.90 -14.66 -1.10
CA SER A 111 0.33 -14.74 0.24
C SER A 111 0.35 -13.37 0.94
N LEU A 112 -0.64 -13.14 1.80
CA LEU A 112 -0.74 -11.90 2.58
C LEU A 112 0.58 -11.54 3.28
N GLU A 113 1.24 -12.52 3.90
CA GLU A 113 2.55 -12.33 4.55
C GLU A 113 3.62 -11.83 3.57
N THR A 114 3.70 -12.40 2.37
CA THR A 114 4.67 -12.00 1.34
C THR A 114 4.41 -10.59 0.86
N ARG A 115 3.15 -10.26 0.57
CA ARG A 115 2.73 -8.92 0.13
C ARG A 115 3.01 -7.86 1.17
N VAL A 116 2.62 -8.11 2.42
CA VAL A 116 2.89 -7.19 3.53
C VAL A 116 4.38 -6.94 3.67
N LYS A 117 5.20 -8.00 3.64
CA LYS A 117 6.66 -7.85 3.70
C LYS A 117 7.19 -6.98 2.56
N GLN A 118 6.73 -7.20 1.33
CA GLN A 118 7.09 -6.37 0.19
C GLN A 118 6.72 -4.91 0.44
N TYR A 119 5.48 -4.62 0.85
CA TYR A 119 5.02 -3.24 1.05
C TYR A 119 5.82 -2.50 2.12
N LEU A 120 6.21 -3.19 3.20
CA LEU A 120 7.05 -2.60 4.24
C LEU A 120 8.44 -2.28 3.71
N THR A 121 9.07 -3.19 2.96
CA THR A 121 10.38 -2.95 2.34
C THR A 121 10.32 -1.80 1.34
N VAL A 122 9.35 -1.80 0.43
CA VAL A 122 9.17 -0.72 -0.56
C VAL A 122 8.94 0.63 0.11
N ASN A 123 8.19 0.67 1.22
CA ASN A 123 7.96 1.88 1.99
C ASN A 123 9.22 2.39 2.72
N GLU A 124 10.04 1.48 3.26
CA GLU A 124 11.32 1.81 3.89
C GLU A 124 12.29 2.38 2.84
N ASP A 125 12.46 1.67 1.72
CA ASP A 125 13.31 2.08 0.61
C ASP A 125 12.89 3.46 0.07
N PHE A 126 11.58 3.70 -0.11
CA PHE A 126 11.07 5.02 -0.55
C PHE A 126 11.46 6.14 0.41
N GLN A 127 11.34 5.91 1.72
CA GLN A 127 11.66 6.93 2.71
C GLN A 127 13.16 7.21 2.78
N GLU A 128 13.99 6.16 2.62
CA GLU A 128 15.45 6.29 2.55
C GLU A 128 15.85 7.10 1.30
N GLU A 129 15.44 6.67 0.10
CA GLU A 129 15.80 7.32 -1.16
C GLU A 129 15.29 8.77 -1.22
N LEU A 130 14.05 9.02 -0.77
CA LEU A 130 13.50 10.38 -0.68
C LEU A 130 14.35 11.28 0.24
N ALA A 131 14.77 10.76 1.39
CA ALA A 131 15.59 11.52 2.34
C ALA A 131 17.01 11.75 1.82
N GLU A 132 17.58 10.80 1.08
CA GLU A 132 18.90 10.91 0.48
C GLU A 132 18.93 11.92 -0.67
N GLU A 133 17.94 11.86 -1.57
CA GLU A 133 17.91 12.68 -2.77
C GLU A 133 17.36 14.09 -2.53
N PHE A 134 16.31 14.21 -1.71
CA PHE A 134 15.58 15.48 -1.53
C PHE A 134 15.68 16.03 -0.11
N GLY A 135 16.31 15.29 0.81
CA GLY A 135 16.50 15.69 2.20
C GLY A 135 15.31 15.38 3.10
N THR A 136 15.60 15.27 4.41
CA THR A 136 14.60 14.90 5.42
C THR A 136 13.46 15.91 5.57
N PHE A 137 13.69 17.18 5.21
CA PHE A 137 12.63 18.19 5.21
C PHE A 137 11.48 17.82 4.26
N LEU A 138 11.80 17.25 3.10
CA LEU A 138 10.77 16.82 2.16
C LEU A 138 10.02 15.59 2.67
N LEU A 139 10.74 14.63 3.25
CA LEU A 139 10.15 13.46 3.91
C LEU A 139 9.18 13.87 5.03
N ASP A 140 9.55 14.83 5.87
CA ASP A 140 8.69 15.34 6.93
C ASP A 140 7.39 15.94 6.36
N ASN A 141 7.49 16.76 5.31
CA ASN A 141 6.31 17.34 4.66
C ASN A 141 5.42 16.26 4.01
N ILE A 142 6.00 15.24 3.37
CA ILE A 142 5.25 14.12 2.80
C ILE A 142 4.54 13.32 3.90
N ASN A 143 5.18 13.11 5.04
CA ASN A 143 4.57 12.45 6.19
C ASN A 143 3.35 13.21 6.73
N GLU A 144 3.33 14.55 6.63
CA GLU A 144 2.15 15.35 6.93
C GLU A 144 1.07 15.25 5.85
N LEU A 145 1.47 15.29 4.56
CA LEU A 145 0.56 15.31 3.42
C LEU A 145 -0.12 13.95 3.16
N LYS A 146 0.57 12.84 3.42
CA LYS A 146 0.01 11.50 3.19
C LYS A 146 -1.21 11.21 4.07
N LEU A 147 -1.29 11.83 5.25
CA LEU A 147 -2.46 11.77 6.15
C LEU A 147 -3.73 12.39 5.56
N GLN A 148 -3.58 13.28 4.57
CA GLN A 148 -4.68 14.00 3.92
C GLN A 148 -4.95 13.49 2.50
N SER A 149 -4.13 12.54 2.03
CA SER A 149 -4.21 12.03 0.66
C SER A 149 -5.39 11.07 0.51
N VAL A 150 -6.04 11.13 -0.65
CA VAL A 150 -7.20 10.29 -0.96
C VAL A 150 -6.96 9.62 -2.31
N SER A 151 -7.02 8.30 -2.32
CA SER A 151 -6.91 7.47 -3.52
C SER A 151 -8.02 6.41 -3.54
N HIS A 152 -8.42 6.03 -4.75
CA HIS A 152 -9.27 4.85 -4.97
C HIS A 152 -8.46 3.55 -4.97
N LEU A 153 -7.13 3.65 -5.14
CA LEU A 153 -6.19 2.55 -5.01
C LEU A 153 -5.82 2.36 -3.54
N ARG A 154 -5.60 1.11 -3.15
CA ARG A 154 -5.23 0.66 -1.80
C ARG A 154 -4.33 -0.56 -1.88
N LEU A 155 -3.55 -0.84 -0.85
CA LEU A 155 -2.81 -2.10 -0.76
C LEU A 155 -3.73 -3.21 -0.22
N PRO A 156 -3.71 -4.43 -0.80
CA PRO A 156 -4.38 -5.60 -0.24
C PRO A 156 -3.57 -6.16 0.95
N SER A 157 -3.42 -5.34 1.99
CA SER A 157 -2.54 -5.53 3.17
C SER A 157 -3.23 -6.23 4.35
N SER A 158 -4.47 -6.69 4.17
CA SER A 158 -5.19 -7.54 5.12
C SER A 158 -5.97 -8.63 4.39
N GLU A 159 -6.55 -9.56 5.16
CA GLU A 159 -7.63 -10.40 4.65
C GLU A 159 -8.80 -9.50 4.21
N LEU A 160 -9.38 -9.81 3.06
CA LEU A 160 -10.50 -9.08 2.47
C LEU A 160 -11.71 -10.00 2.38
N ASP A 161 -12.89 -9.46 2.68
CA ASP A 161 -14.13 -10.15 2.33
C ASP A 161 -14.40 -10.05 0.82
N GLU A 162 -15.38 -10.82 0.35
CA GLU A 162 -15.73 -10.91 -1.08
C GLU A 162 -16.01 -9.53 -1.71
N ALA A 163 -16.76 -8.67 -1.00
CA ALA A 163 -17.10 -7.34 -1.50
C ALA A 163 -15.86 -6.43 -1.58
N ALA A 164 -14.96 -6.52 -0.60
CA ALA A 164 -13.70 -5.79 -0.59
C ALA A 164 -12.74 -6.28 -1.69
N VAL A 165 -12.71 -7.59 -1.98
CA VAL A 165 -11.93 -8.13 -3.11
C VAL A 165 -12.45 -7.58 -4.43
N ILE A 166 -13.77 -7.60 -4.67
CA ILE A 166 -14.37 -7.04 -5.88
C ILE A 166 -14.04 -5.54 -6.00
N SER A 167 -14.24 -4.77 -4.93
CA SER A 167 -13.95 -3.33 -4.93
C SER A 167 -12.47 -3.03 -5.20
N PHE A 168 -11.55 -3.86 -4.71
CA PHE A 168 -10.13 -3.73 -4.96
C PHE A 168 -9.80 -3.99 -6.44
N LEU A 169 -10.33 -5.07 -7.02
CA LEU A 169 -10.14 -5.40 -8.43
C LEU A 169 -10.74 -4.33 -9.36
N ASP A 170 -11.94 -3.85 -9.03
CA ASP A 170 -12.65 -2.82 -9.78
C ASP A 170 -11.88 -1.50 -9.80
N SER A 171 -11.21 -1.11 -8.71
CA SER A 171 -10.42 0.13 -8.69
C SER A 171 -9.06 -0.02 -9.36
N THR A 172 -8.47 -1.22 -9.28
CA THR A 172 -7.09 -1.47 -9.66
C THR A 172 -6.93 -1.84 -11.14
N CYS A 173 -7.90 -2.56 -11.71
CA CYS A 173 -7.83 -3.07 -13.07
C CYS A 173 -8.50 -2.15 -14.11
N GLN A 174 -8.49 -0.83 -13.90
CA GLN A 174 -9.08 0.14 -14.83
C GLN A 174 -8.08 0.64 -15.88
#